data_AF-A0A0A9E6F3-F1
#
_entry.id   AF-A0A0A9E6F3-F1
#
_cell.length_a   1.000
_cell.length_b   1.000
_cell.length_c   1.000
_cell.angle_alpha   90.00
_cell.angle_beta   90.00
_cell.angle_gamma   90.00
#
_symmetry.space_group_name_H-M   'P 1'
#
loop_
_entity.id
_entity.type
_entity.pdbx_description
1 polymer ?
#
loop_
_entity_poly.entity_id
_entity_poly.type
_entity_poly.pdbx_seq_one_letter_code
_entity_poly.pdbx_strand_id
1 'polypeptide(L)'
;MSCYTGVLGMPGITAWAGLFNVAKPKKGEYVFVSAASGAVGHIVEQLAKLTGCYVVGSAGSDEKVNLLKTKFGFDDAFNYKEQDLNASLKRFANSCPVQLLCA
;
A
#
# COMPACT_ATOMS: atom_id res chain seq x y z
N MET A 1 11.53 -0.44 -21.90
CA MET A 1 12.02 0.97 -21.94
C MET A 1 11.18 1.86 -21.00
N SER A 2 10.84 1.41 -19.77
CA SER A 2 9.70 2.01 -19.02
C SER A 2 9.99 2.33 -17.54
N CYS A 3 11.18 1.99 -17.01
CA CYS A 3 11.49 2.20 -15.59
C CYS A 3 11.73 3.67 -15.21
N TYR A 4 11.97 4.55 -16.18
CA TYR A 4 12.32 5.96 -15.93
C TYR A 4 11.12 6.85 -15.56
N THR A 5 9.90 6.48 -15.98
CA THR A 5 8.67 7.25 -15.68
C THR A 5 7.88 6.69 -14.50
N GLY A 6 8.18 5.47 -14.06
CA GLY A 6 7.53 4.82 -12.93
C GLY A 6 8.27 5.09 -11.61
N VAL A 7 9.35 4.33 -11.37
CA VAL A 7 10.09 4.33 -10.09
C VAL A 7 10.92 5.59 -9.88
N LEU A 8 11.52 6.14 -10.94
CA LEU A 8 12.28 7.41 -10.90
C LEU A 8 11.45 8.62 -11.38
N GLY A 9 10.19 8.38 -11.77
CA GLY A 9 9.29 9.44 -12.20
C GLY A 9 8.45 10.00 -11.06
N MET A 10 7.44 10.80 -11.43
CA MET A 10 6.46 11.37 -10.50
C MET A 10 5.82 10.33 -9.56
N PRO A 11 5.48 9.09 -9.98
CA PRO A 11 4.89 8.10 -9.09
C PRO A 11 5.83 7.65 -7.96
N GLY A 12 7.10 7.45 -8.25
CA GLY A 12 8.10 7.05 -7.26
C GLY A 12 8.45 8.16 -6.27
N ILE A 13 8.55 9.42 -6.75
CA ILE A 13 8.77 10.57 -5.86
C ILE A 13 7.56 10.78 -4.95
N THR A 14 6.34 10.66 -5.47
CA THR A 14 5.11 10.76 -4.67
C THR A 14 5.02 9.63 -3.65
N ALA A 15 5.34 8.38 -4.02
CA ALA A 15 5.40 7.25 -3.11
C ALA A 15 6.40 7.51 -1.96
N TRP A 16 7.60 7.96 -2.31
CA TRP A 16 8.66 8.24 -1.34
C TRP A 16 8.31 9.40 -0.42
N ALA A 17 7.84 10.52 -0.95
CA ALA A 17 7.44 11.67 -0.15
C ALA A 17 6.22 11.36 0.72
N GLY A 18 5.22 10.64 0.20
CA GLY A 18 4.06 10.21 0.96
C GLY A 18 4.46 9.31 2.14
N LEU A 19 5.32 8.33 1.89
CA LEU A 19 5.76 7.42 2.94
C LEU A 19 6.69 8.08 3.95
N PHE A 20 7.76 8.75 3.51
CA PHE A 20 8.81 9.26 4.42
C PHE A 20 8.53 10.66 4.95
N ASN A 21 7.80 11.54 4.25
CA ASN A 21 7.52 12.88 4.74
C ASN A 21 6.18 12.98 5.48
N VAL A 22 5.15 12.25 5.01
CA VAL A 22 3.80 12.34 5.58
C VAL A 22 3.56 11.23 6.60
N ALA A 23 3.68 9.97 6.17
CA ALA A 23 3.39 8.83 7.03
C ALA A 23 4.47 8.62 8.11
N LYS A 24 5.75 8.77 7.76
CA LYS A 24 6.90 8.52 8.66
C LYS A 24 6.75 7.20 9.42
N PRO A 25 6.54 6.08 8.71
CA PRO A 25 6.22 4.82 9.35
C PRO A 25 7.41 4.33 10.17
N LYS A 26 7.11 3.74 11.33
CA LYS A 26 8.10 3.05 12.16
C LYS A 26 8.01 1.55 11.95
N LYS A 27 9.12 0.87 12.20
CA LYS A 27 9.18 -0.60 12.17
C LYS A 27 8.10 -1.19 13.07
N GLY A 28 7.31 -2.12 12.52
CA GLY A 28 6.20 -2.77 13.20
C GLY A 28 4.85 -2.03 13.11
N GLU A 29 4.79 -0.85 12.49
CA GLU A 29 3.52 -0.16 12.24
C GLU A 29 2.80 -0.72 11.01
N TYR A 30 1.52 -0.35 10.89
CA TYR A 30 0.64 -0.77 9.80
C TYR A 30 0.48 0.37 8.79
N VAL A 31 0.83 0.08 7.55
CA VAL A 31 0.66 0.99 6.41
C VAL A 31 -0.47 0.46 5.54
N PHE A 32 -1.47 1.30 5.30
CA PHE A 32 -2.55 0.97 4.38
C PHE A 32 -2.40 1.73 3.08
N VAL A 33 -2.43 1.02 1.97
CA VAL A 33 -2.32 1.58 0.62
C VAL A 33 -3.64 1.38 -0.11
N SER A 34 -4.34 2.48 -0.40
CA SER A 34 -5.53 2.42 -1.25
C SER A 34 -5.11 2.28 -2.72
N ALA A 35 -5.94 1.61 -3.54
CA ALA A 35 -5.65 1.39 -4.96
C ALA A 35 -4.23 0.82 -5.22
N ALA A 36 -3.79 -0.11 -4.38
CA ALA A 36 -2.42 -0.65 -4.33
C ALA A 36 -1.94 -1.27 -5.66
N SER A 37 -2.85 -1.67 -6.55
CA SER A 37 -2.52 -2.14 -7.91
C SER A 37 -1.97 -1.06 -8.85
N GLY A 38 -1.95 0.21 -8.43
CA GLY A 38 -1.51 1.35 -9.22
C GLY A 38 0.02 1.49 -9.30
N ALA A 39 0.47 2.47 -10.09
CA ALA A 39 1.90 2.72 -10.29
C ALA A 39 2.61 3.23 -9.01
N VAL A 40 1.92 3.98 -8.16
CA VAL A 40 2.45 4.48 -6.88
C VAL A 40 2.38 3.38 -5.81
N GLY A 41 1.25 2.67 -5.73
CA GLY A 41 0.95 1.76 -4.63
C GLY A 41 1.92 0.60 -4.47
N HIS A 42 2.39 0.00 -5.56
CA HIS A 42 3.37 -1.09 -5.48
C HIS A 42 4.77 -0.59 -5.05
N ILE A 43 5.14 0.65 -5.38
CA ILE A 43 6.41 1.25 -4.94
C ILE A 43 6.37 1.52 -3.44
N VAL A 44 5.24 2.04 -2.95
CA VAL A 44 5.00 2.32 -1.53
C VAL A 44 5.16 1.05 -0.71
N GLU A 45 4.59 -0.07 -1.18
CA GLU A 45 4.71 -1.34 -0.47
C GLU A 45 6.16 -1.78 -0.32
N GLN A 46 6.94 -1.75 -1.39
CA GLN A 46 8.35 -2.14 -1.32
C GLN A 46 9.13 -1.27 -0.34
N LEU A 47 8.89 0.05 -0.33
CA LEU A 47 9.51 0.97 0.62
C LEU A 47 9.06 0.71 2.07
N ALA A 48 7.79 0.41 2.28
CA ALA A 48 7.24 0.12 3.61
C ALA A 48 7.76 -1.22 4.17
N LYS A 49 7.91 -2.24 3.31
CA LYS A 49 8.52 -3.52 3.67
C LYS A 49 10.00 -3.38 4.03
N LEU A 50 10.75 -2.55 3.29
CA LEU A 50 12.14 -2.22 3.63
C LEU A 50 12.24 -1.53 5.00
N THR A 51 11.23 -0.75 5.38
CA THR A 51 11.13 -0.10 6.69
C THR A 51 10.68 -1.08 7.80
N GLY A 52 10.28 -2.31 7.44
CA GLY A 52 9.82 -3.33 8.38
C GLY A 52 8.40 -3.09 8.90
N CYS A 53 7.55 -2.49 8.06
CA CYS A 53 6.14 -2.24 8.37
C CYS A 53 5.25 -3.34 7.80
N TYR A 54 4.08 -3.53 8.39
CA TYR A 54 3.03 -4.39 7.86
C TYR A 54 2.23 -3.63 6.82
N VAL A 55 2.14 -4.17 5.60
CA VAL A 55 1.51 -3.45 4.48
C VAL A 55 0.21 -4.13 4.08
N VAL A 56 -0.88 -3.36 4.11
CA VAL A 56 -2.21 -3.80 3.69
C VAL A 56 -2.65 -3.01 2.48
N GLY A 57 -3.08 -3.69 1.41
CA GLY A 57 -3.50 -3.07 0.16
C GLY A 57 -5.00 -3.21 -0.10
N SER A 58 -5.60 -2.25 -0.81
CA SER A 58 -6.92 -2.45 -1.42
C SER A 58 -6.86 -2.37 -2.94
N ALA A 59 -7.66 -3.22 -3.61
CA ALA A 59 -7.82 -3.20 -5.06
C ALA A 59 -9.28 -3.36 -5.49
N GLY A 60 -9.56 -3.04 -6.75
CA GLY A 60 -10.94 -3.02 -7.28
C GLY A 60 -11.40 -4.30 -7.95
N SER A 61 -10.64 -5.40 -7.83
CA SER A 61 -10.98 -6.74 -8.32
C SER A 61 -10.16 -7.81 -7.60
N ASP A 62 -10.70 -9.02 -7.47
CA ASP A 62 -10.03 -10.12 -6.74
C ASP A 62 -8.76 -10.62 -7.44
N GLU A 63 -8.72 -10.55 -8.78
CA GLU A 63 -7.49 -10.81 -9.54
C GLU A 63 -6.36 -9.87 -9.14
N LYS A 64 -6.66 -8.57 -8.95
CA LYS A 64 -5.67 -7.59 -8.51
C LYS A 64 -5.27 -7.84 -7.06
N VAL A 65 -6.21 -8.21 -6.18
CA VAL A 65 -5.90 -8.60 -4.80
C VAL A 65 -4.95 -9.79 -4.75
N ASN A 66 -5.18 -10.82 -5.57
CA ASN A 66 -4.30 -11.96 -5.68
C ASN A 66 -2.92 -11.57 -6.19
N LEU A 67 -2.83 -10.66 -7.17
CA LEU A 67 -1.55 -10.13 -7.64
C LEU A 67 -0.79 -9.38 -6.54
N LEU A 68 -1.48 -8.60 -5.70
CA LEU A 68 -0.88 -7.89 -4.56
C LEU A 68 -0.24 -8.86 -3.56
N LYS A 69 -0.94 -9.93 -3.19
CA LYS A 69 -0.43 -10.94 -2.25
C LYS A 69 0.70 -11.78 -2.85
N THR A 70 0.56 -12.21 -4.11
CA THR A 70 1.49 -13.17 -4.72
C THR A 70 2.71 -12.53 -5.37
N LYS A 71 2.54 -11.44 -6.13
CA LYS A 71 3.63 -10.81 -6.87
C LYS A 71 4.29 -9.65 -6.14
N PHE A 72 3.50 -8.83 -5.47
CA PHE A 72 4.02 -7.62 -4.85
C PHE A 72 4.51 -7.87 -3.41
N GLY A 73 3.89 -8.79 -2.68
CA GLY A 73 4.36 -9.22 -1.35
C GLY A 73 3.62 -8.55 -0.19
N PHE A 74 2.43 -8.01 -0.45
CA PHE A 74 1.55 -7.44 0.57
C PHE A 74 1.22 -8.50 1.64
N ASP A 75 1.27 -8.09 2.91
CA ASP A 75 0.91 -8.95 4.04
C ASP A 75 -0.57 -9.27 4.02
N ASP A 76 -1.40 -8.28 3.68
CA ASP A 76 -2.82 -8.50 3.41
C ASP A 76 -3.32 -7.59 2.29
N ALA A 77 -4.39 -8.03 1.62
CA ALA A 77 -5.05 -7.24 0.60
C ALA A 77 -6.51 -7.66 0.45
N PHE A 78 -7.38 -6.69 0.15
CA PHE A 78 -8.81 -6.93 -0.01
C PHE A 78 -9.43 -6.12 -1.15
N ASN A 79 -10.57 -6.60 -1.63
CA ASN A 79 -11.32 -5.97 -2.71
C ASN A 79 -12.31 -4.95 -2.12
N TYR A 80 -12.11 -3.66 -2.40
CA TYR A 80 -12.98 -2.60 -1.85
C TYR A 80 -14.37 -2.54 -2.49
N LYS A 81 -14.62 -3.28 -3.57
CA LYS A 81 -15.96 -3.39 -4.19
C LYS A 81 -16.81 -4.47 -3.55
N GLU A 82 -16.16 -5.54 -3.09
CA GLU A 82 -16.81 -6.69 -2.43
C GLU A 82 -16.93 -6.48 -0.92
N GLN A 83 -15.97 -5.75 -0.32
CA GLN A 83 -15.92 -5.51 1.12
C GLN A 83 -15.93 -4.02 1.45
N ASP A 84 -16.71 -3.68 2.48
CA ASP A 84 -16.78 -2.33 3.03
C ASP A 84 -15.41 -1.86 3.55
N LEU A 85 -14.87 -0.81 2.93
CA LEU A 85 -13.61 -0.19 3.33
C LEU A 85 -13.60 0.16 4.82
N ASN A 86 -14.71 0.67 5.35
CA ASN A 86 -14.84 1.01 6.77
C ASN A 86 -14.78 -0.21 7.68
N ALA A 87 -15.34 -1.34 7.26
CA ALA A 87 -15.28 -2.57 8.04
C ALA A 87 -13.87 -3.14 8.05
N SER A 88 -13.19 -3.16 6.90
CA SER A 88 -11.80 -3.61 6.79
C SER A 88 -10.85 -2.69 7.54
N LEU A 89 -10.96 -1.37 7.36
CA LEU A 89 -10.16 -0.39 8.10
C LEU A 89 -10.39 -0.51 9.60
N LYS A 90 -11.60 -0.74 10.09
CA LYS A 90 -11.84 -0.99 11.53
C LYS A 90 -11.10 -2.23 12.05
N ARG A 91 -11.03 -3.30 11.26
CA ARG A 91 -10.26 -4.50 11.64
C ARG A 91 -8.77 -4.19 11.83
N PHE A 92 -8.21 -3.34 10.97
CA PHE A 92 -6.79 -2.98 11.05
C PHE A 92 -6.50 -1.82 12.03
N ALA A 93 -7.40 -0.85 12.13
CA ALA A 93 -7.30 0.31 13.03
C ALA A 93 -7.40 -0.07 14.51
N ASN A 94 -8.05 -1.19 14.84
CA ASN A 94 -8.06 -1.72 16.20
C ASN A 94 -6.69 -2.27 16.65
N SER A 95 -5.76 -2.54 15.71
CA SER A 95 -4.48 -3.18 16.00
C SER A 95 -3.30 -2.21 16.13
N CYS A 96 -3.33 -1.04 15.46
CA CYS A 96 -2.30 0.01 15.53
C CYS A 96 -2.71 1.28 14.73
N PRO A 97 -2.01 2.42 14.88
CA PRO A 97 -2.26 3.59 14.03
C PRO A 97 -2.00 3.23 12.56
N VAL A 98 -3.08 3.22 11.76
CA VAL A 98 -3.01 2.93 10.33
C VAL A 98 -2.62 4.21 9.60
N GLN A 99 -1.45 4.21 8.96
CA GLN A 99 -1.03 5.32 8.13
C GLN A 99 -1.59 5.11 6.72
N LEU A 100 -2.64 5.88 6.39
CA LEU A 100 -3.37 5.79 5.12
C LEU A 100 -2.59 6.53 4.03
N LEU A 101 -2.13 5.81 3.01
CA LEU A 101 -1.54 6.42 1.82
C LEU A 101 -2.44 6.20 0.60
N CYS A 102 -2.89 7.31 0.01
CA CYS A 102 -3.62 7.29 -1.25
C CYS A 102 -2.63 7.22 -2.42
N ALA A 103 -2.77 6.17 -3.24
CA ALA A 103 -2.03 5.99 -4.49
C ALA A 103 -2.75 6.61 -5.68
#